data_AF-A0A127B7N5-F1
#
_entry.id   AF-A0A127B7N5-F1
#
_cell.length_a   1.000
_cell.length_b   1.000
_cell.length_c   1.000
_cell.angle_alpha   90.00
_cell.angle_beta   90.00
_cell.angle_gamma   90.00
#
_symmetry.space_group_name_H-M   'P 1'
#
loop_
_entity.id
_entity.type
_entity.pdbx_description
1 polymer ?
#
loop_
_entity_poly.entity_id
_entity_poly.type
_entity_poly.pdbx_seq_one_letter_code
_entity_poly.pdbx_strand_id
1 'polypeptide(L)'
;MSENSAFKKFRPVDYDPLVDSLFVSIPNRRYEYSIMVGNDLILDFGKLPGREEISIVGFELLDASKKFGIDKHLLKNIKRLHAEITITEKLIKLVISLVIVQHRKEKERSKVLEAANLGLPPLVSSISV
;
A
#
# COMPACT_ATOMS: atom_id res chain seq x y z
N MET A 1 -25.55 -12.49 -25.38
CA MET A 1 -24.46 -12.63 -24.40
C MET A 1 -23.86 -11.25 -24.21
N SER A 2 -24.14 -10.60 -23.08
CA SER A 2 -23.52 -9.31 -22.73
C SER A 2 -22.76 -9.52 -21.43
N GLU A 3 -21.45 -9.33 -21.48
CA GLU A 3 -20.55 -9.43 -20.34
C GLU A 3 -20.98 -8.42 -19.28
N ASN A 4 -21.48 -8.95 -18.16
CA ASN A 4 -21.65 -8.20 -16.92
C ASN A 4 -20.25 -7.98 -16.34
N SER A 5 -19.50 -7.01 -16.87
CA SER A 5 -18.33 -6.46 -16.21
C SER A 5 -18.83 -5.73 -14.96
N ALA A 6 -18.91 -6.46 -13.85
CA ALA A 6 -19.22 -5.89 -12.56
C ALA A 6 -18.17 -4.83 -12.26
N PHE A 7 -18.57 -3.55 -12.26
CA PHE A 7 -17.72 -2.45 -11.79
C PHE A 7 -17.26 -2.79 -10.36
N LYS A 8 -16.01 -3.28 -10.23
CA LYS A 8 -15.40 -3.57 -8.95
C LYS A 8 -15.29 -2.22 -8.22
N LYS A 9 -16.14 -2.02 -7.22
CA LYS A 9 -16.13 -0.82 -6.37
C LYS A 9 -14.71 -0.59 -5.89
N PHE A 10 -14.16 0.61 -6.16
CA PHE A 10 -12.83 1.00 -5.71
C PHE A 10 -12.70 0.78 -4.20
N ARG A 11 -11.63 0.09 -3.78
CA ARG A 11 -11.29 -0.11 -2.37
C ARG A 11 -9.94 0.54 -2.11
N PRO A 12 -9.83 1.44 -1.12
CA PRO A 12 -8.55 2.07 -0.76
C PRO A 12 -7.51 1.07 -0.28
N VAL A 13 -7.96 -0.07 0.26
CA VAL A 13 -7.15 -1.24 0.58
C VAL A 13 -7.75 -2.45 -0.10
N ASP A 14 -6.95 -3.17 -0.87
CA ASP A 14 -7.33 -4.47 -1.43
C ASP A 14 -6.19 -5.47 -1.21
N TYR A 15 -6.53 -6.74 -1.09
CA TYR A 15 -5.53 -7.80 -0.88
C TYR A 15 -5.89 -9.04 -1.68
N ASP A 16 -4.94 -9.49 -2.49
CA ASP A 16 -5.06 -10.72 -3.27
C ASP A 16 -4.26 -11.87 -2.61
N PRO A 17 -4.93 -12.88 -2.02
CA PRO A 17 -4.25 -14.03 -1.41
C PRO A 17 -3.56 -14.96 -2.42
N LEU A 18 -3.95 -14.94 -3.71
CA LEU A 18 -3.40 -15.85 -4.72
C LEU A 18 -1.94 -15.49 -5.00
N VAL A 19 -1.69 -14.19 -5.13
CA VAL A 19 -0.35 -13.63 -5.36
C VAL A 19 0.29 -13.06 -4.08
N ASP A 20 -0.42 -13.06 -2.95
CA ASP A 20 0.04 -12.49 -1.67
C ASP A 20 0.44 -11.01 -1.79
N SER A 21 -0.45 -10.23 -2.39
CA SER A 21 -0.21 -8.82 -2.70
C SER A 21 -1.22 -7.91 -2.01
N LEU A 22 -0.71 -6.93 -1.27
CA LEU A 22 -1.47 -5.88 -0.60
C LEU A 22 -1.39 -4.59 -1.41
N PHE A 23 -2.53 -4.13 -1.91
CA PHE A 23 -2.69 -2.88 -2.63
C PHE A 23 -3.27 -1.82 -1.71
N VAL A 24 -2.60 -0.67 -1.60
CA VAL A 24 -3.06 0.48 -0.82
C VAL A 24 -3.05 1.71 -1.70
N SER A 25 -4.13 2.47 -1.67
CA SER A 25 -4.21 3.64 -2.51
C SER A 25 -5.17 4.72 -2.04
N ILE A 26 -4.78 5.97 -2.27
CA ILE A 26 -5.59 7.13 -1.91
C ILE A 26 -6.76 7.25 -2.89
N PRO A 27 -8.00 7.43 -2.40
CA PRO A 27 -9.17 7.69 -3.24
C PRO A 27 -9.03 8.95 -4.09
N ASN A 28 -9.62 8.94 -5.28
CA ASN A 28 -9.67 10.10 -6.20
C ASN A 28 -8.29 10.64 -6.64
N ARG A 29 -7.20 9.91 -6.39
CA ARG A 29 -5.88 10.24 -6.93
C ARG A 29 -5.89 10.19 -8.46
N ARG A 30 -5.01 10.97 -9.08
CA ARG A 30 -4.61 10.75 -10.47
C ARG A 30 -3.28 10.02 -10.49
N TYR A 31 -3.28 8.79 -11.01
CA TYR A 31 -2.07 8.01 -11.20
C TYR A 31 -1.17 8.64 -12.28
N GLU A 32 0.15 8.58 -12.10
CA GLU A 32 1.12 9.00 -13.11
C GLU A 32 2.09 7.85 -13.44
N TYR A 33 2.76 7.25 -12.44
CA TYR A 33 3.69 6.13 -12.65
C TYR A 33 3.92 5.32 -11.37
N SER A 34 4.56 4.14 -11.49
CA SER A 34 4.96 3.30 -10.36
C SER A 34 6.45 3.01 -10.39
N ILE A 35 7.05 2.81 -9.21
CA ILE A 35 8.47 2.46 -9.07
C ILE A 35 8.62 1.26 -8.15
N MET A 36 9.33 0.23 -8.62
CA MET A 36 9.77 -0.89 -7.78
C MET A 36 10.91 -0.42 -6.87
N VAL A 37 10.74 -0.63 -5.58
CA VAL A 37 11.67 -0.31 -4.50
C VAL A 37 12.09 -1.61 -3.82
N GLY A 38 13.38 -1.93 -3.92
CA GLY A 38 13.86 -3.26 -3.53
C GLY A 38 13.24 -4.35 -4.43
N ASN A 39 12.71 -5.40 -3.82
CA ASN A 39 12.16 -6.56 -4.54
C ASN A 39 10.66 -6.78 -4.30
N ASP A 40 10.05 -6.00 -3.40
CA ASP A 40 8.75 -6.34 -2.82
C ASP A 40 7.85 -5.15 -2.53
N LEU A 41 8.31 -3.92 -2.74
CA LEU A 41 7.52 -2.70 -2.59
C LEU A 41 7.43 -1.98 -3.92
N ILE A 42 6.22 -1.69 -4.38
CA ILE A 42 5.98 -0.83 -5.53
C ILE A 42 5.33 0.45 -5.00
N LEU A 43 5.93 1.61 -5.24
CA LEU A 43 5.36 2.91 -4.88
C LEU A 43 4.61 3.50 -6.07
N ASP A 44 3.37 3.90 -5.87
CA ASP A 44 2.58 4.61 -6.87
C ASP A 44 2.71 6.11 -6.68
N PHE A 45 3.16 6.79 -7.73
CA PHE A 45 3.28 8.23 -7.79
C PHE A 45 2.15 8.83 -8.62
N GLY A 46 1.69 10.00 -8.18
CA GLY A 46 0.59 10.68 -8.82
C GLY A 46 0.23 11.98 -8.16
N LYS A 47 -0.93 12.51 -8.51
CA LYS A 47 -1.44 13.78 -7.99
C LYS A 47 -2.66 13.55 -7.10
N LEU A 48 -2.70 14.30 -6.00
CA LEU A 48 -3.85 14.33 -5.10
C LEU A 48 -4.90 15.34 -5.59
N PRO A 49 -6.18 15.18 -5.24
CA PRO A 49 -7.21 16.17 -5.54
C PRO A 49 -6.80 17.57 -5.09
N GLY A 50 -6.86 18.54 -6.00
CA GLY A 50 -6.48 19.93 -5.73
C GLY A 50 -4.98 20.19 -5.58
N ARG A 51 -4.12 19.22 -5.93
CA ARG A 51 -2.65 19.39 -5.94
C ARG A 51 -2.07 19.06 -7.31
N GLU A 52 -1.14 19.88 -7.77
CA GLU A 52 -0.43 19.67 -9.03
C GLU A 52 0.93 18.95 -8.86
N GLU A 53 1.43 18.90 -7.63
CA GLU A 53 2.68 18.23 -7.29
C GLU A 53 2.54 16.72 -7.29
N ILE A 54 3.57 16.03 -7.78
CA ILE A 54 3.66 14.58 -7.72
C ILE A 54 3.98 14.16 -6.29
N SER A 55 3.20 13.24 -5.75
CA SER A 55 3.39 12.64 -4.43
C SER A 55 3.19 11.13 -4.50
N ILE A 56 3.48 10.43 -3.42
CA ILE A 56 3.12 9.02 -3.27
C ILE A 56 1.64 8.95 -2.96
N VAL A 57 0.90 8.27 -3.83
CA VAL A 57 -0.56 8.18 -3.81
C VAL A 57 -1.06 6.75 -3.58
N GLY A 58 -0.15 5.81 -3.46
CA GLY A 58 -0.43 4.40 -3.18
C GLY A 58 0.85 3.58 -3.12
N PHE A 59 0.70 2.31 -2.81
CA PHE A 59 1.74 1.31 -2.92
C PHE A 59 1.15 -0.08 -3.07
N GLU A 60 1.95 -0.99 -3.62
CA GLU A 60 1.71 -2.43 -3.59
C GLU A 60 2.84 -3.10 -2.79
N LEU A 61 2.48 -4.00 -1.88
CA LEU A 61 3.41 -4.76 -1.06
C LEU A 61 3.25 -6.26 -1.34
N LEU A 62 4.29 -6.85 -1.93
CA LEU A 62 4.36 -8.27 -2.25
C LEU A 62 4.73 -9.10 -1.02
N ASP A 63 4.33 -10.37 -1.00
CA ASP A 63 4.56 -11.29 0.11
C ASP A 63 4.08 -10.72 1.47
N ALA A 64 2.96 -10.00 1.46
CA ALA A 64 2.48 -9.27 2.63
C ALA A 64 2.24 -10.21 3.83
N SER A 65 1.66 -11.38 3.59
CA SER A 65 1.40 -12.39 4.62
C SER A 65 2.67 -12.82 5.35
N LYS A 66 3.75 -13.04 4.60
CA LYS A 66 5.08 -13.39 5.15
C LYS A 66 5.67 -12.24 5.95
N LYS A 67 5.55 -11.01 5.44
CA LYS A 67 6.11 -9.81 6.09
C LYS A 67 5.47 -9.53 7.45
N PHE A 68 4.16 -9.73 7.56
CA PHE A 68 3.42 -9.54 8.81
C PHE A 68 3.31 -10.80 9.67
N GLY A 69 3.72 -11.97 9.17
CA GLY A 69 3.60 -13.25 9.88
C GLY A 69 2.13 -13.63 10.13
N ILE A 70 1.27 -13.41 9.14
CA ILE A 70 -0.18 -13.64 9.24
C ILE A 70 -0.60 -14.61 8.14
N ASP A 71 -1.56 -15.47 8.46
CA ASP A 71 -2.25 -16.26 7.43
C ASP A 71 -2.86 -15.36 6.33
N LYS A 72 -2.66 -15.75 5.07
CA LYS A 72 -3.11 -15.00 3.88
C LYS A 72 -4.60 -14.68 3.94
N HIS A 73 -5.44 -15.58 4.44
CA HIS A 73 -6.89 -15.38 4.46
C HIS A 73 -7.32 -14.31 5.47
N LEU A 74 -6.51 -14.02 6.48
CA LEU A 74 -6.80 -12.97 7.47
C LEU A 74 -6.52 -11.57 6.93
N LEU A 75 -5.59 -11.41 5.98
CA LEU A 75 -5.30 -10.12 5.34
C LEU A 75 -6.46 -9.59 4.48
N LYS A 76 -7.44 -10.43 4.13
CA LYS A 76 -8.69 -9.97 3.50
C LYS A 76 -9.56 -9.11 4.43
N ASN A 77 -9.33 -9.16 5.73
CA ASN A 77 -10.14 -8.50 6.76
C ASN A 77 -9.40 -7.34 7.43
N ILE A 78 -8.55 -6.63 6.66
CA ILE A 78 -7.93 -5.37 7.11
C ILE A 78 -9.06 -4.34 7.32
N LYS A 79 -9.18 -3.86 8.55
CA LYS A 79 -10.17 -2.86 8.96
C LYS A 79 -9.62 -1.44 8.90
N ARG A 80 -8.35 -1.26 9.25
CA ARG A 80 -7.63 0.00 9.21
C ARG A 80 -6.19 -0.25 8.81
N LEU A 81 -5.60 0.70 8.11
CA LEU A 81 -4.19 0.70 7.76
C LEU A 81 -3.64 2.12 7.84
N HIS A 82 -2.46 2.24 8.41
CA HIS A 82 -1.67 3.46 8.37
C HIS A 82 -0.29 3.14 7.81
N ALA A 83 0.18 3.97 6.90
CA ALA A 83 1.49 3.86 6.30
C ALA A 83 2.17 5.23 6.28
N GLU A 84 3.42 5.28 6.71
CA GLU A 84 4.33 6.42 6.55
C GLU A 84 5.43 6.02 5.58
N ILE A 85 5.61 6.81 4.53
CA ILE A 85 6.68 6.63 3.56
C ILE A 85 7.61 7.83 3.61
N THR A 86 8.89 7.55 3.87
CA THR A 86 9.95 8.56 3.93
C THR A 86 11.02 8.21 2.91
N ILE A 87 11.21 9.08 1.94
CA ILE A 87 12.32 9.05 0.99
C ILE A 87 13.33 10.10 1.44
N THR A 88 14.55 9.65 1.69
CA THR A 88 15.73 10.51 1.91
C THR A 88 16.71 10.32 0.76
N GLU A 89 17.78 11.09 0.73
CA GLU A 89 18.85 10.89 -0.27
C GLU A 89 19.45 9.48 -0.28
N LYS A 90 19.42 8.76 0.85
CA LYS A 90 20.09 7.45 0.99
C LYS A 90 19.14 6.26 1.03
N LEU A 91 17.97 6.43 1.63
CA LEU A 91 17.05 5.33 1.90
C LEU A 91 15.60 5.73 1.65
N ILE A 92 14.81 4.72 1.29
CA ILE A 92 13.36 4.72 1.25
C ILE A 92 12.88 3.84 2.40
N LYS A 93 12.03 4.39 3.27
CA LYS A 93 11.47 3.71 4.44
C LYS A 93 9.96 3.71 4.36
N LEU A 94 9.36 2.53 4.53
CA LEU A 94 7.93 2.33 4.74
C LEU A 94 7.72 1.81 6.15
N VAL A 95 7.00 2.57 6.97
CA VAL A 95 6.46 2.11 8.26
C VAL A 95 4.97 1.87 8.05
N ILE A 96 4.53 0.64 8.25
CA ILE A 96 3.13 0.25 8.02
C ILE A 96 2.56 -0.41 9.26
N SER A 97 1.36 -0.01 9.66
CA SER A 97 0.54 -0.66 10.67
C SER A 97 -0.82 -1.01 10.10
N LEU A 98 -1.33 -2.17 10.47
CA LEU A 98 -2.63 -2.66 10.05
C LEU A 98 -3.40 -3.25 11.23
N VAL A 99 -4.71 -3.08 11.20
CA VAL A 99 -5.64 -3.67 12.16
C VAL A 99 -6.52 -4.66 11.42
N ILE A 100 -6.45 -5.93 11.81
CA ILE A 100 -7.26 -7.02 11.25
C ILE A 100 -8.30 -7.47 12.27
N VAL A 101 -9.49 -7.82 11.80
CA VAL A 101 -10.51 -8.47 12.63
C VAL A 101 -10.37 -9.99 12.53
N GLN A 102 -10.10 -10.65 13.65
CA GLN A 102 -10.05 -12.11 13.77
C GLN A 102 -10.89 -12.56 14.97
N HIS A 103 -11.88 -13.44 14.75
CA HIS A 103 -12.82 -13.90 15.79
C HIS A 103 -13.45 -12.76 16.60
N ARG A 104 -13.89 -11.69 15.91
CA ARG A 104 -14.47 -10.46 16.50
C ARG A 104 -13.50 -9.65 17.39
N LYS A 105 -12.20 -9.98 17.40
CA LYS A 105 -11.17 -9.21 18.08
C LYS A 105 -10.31 -8.47 17.06
N GLU A 106 -9.97 -7.23 17.35
CA GLU A 106 -8.99 -6.47 16.58
C GLU A 106 -7.57 -6.93 16.97
N LYS A 107 -6.74 -7.15 15.96
CA LYS A 107 -5.32 -7.45 16.12
C LYS A 107 -4.51 -6.48 15.29
N GLU A 108 -3.60 -5.79 15.94
CA GLU A 108 -2.65 -4.90 15.28
C GLU A 108 -1.39 -5.66 14.87
N ARG A 109 -0.87 -5.31 13.70
CA ARG A 109 0.42 -5.77 13.18
C ARG A 109 1.12 -4.61 12.53
N SER A 110 2.43 -4.55 12.69
CA SER A 110 3.24 -3.50 12.07
C SER A 110 4.50 -4.09 11.44
N LYS A 111 5.01 -3.36 10.45
CA LYS A 111 6.26 -3.69 9.78
C LYS A 111 7.00 -2.42 9.39
N VAL A 112 8.32 -2.51 9.41
CA VAL A 112 9.22 -1.53 8.82
C VAL A 112 9.95 -2.19 7.67
N LEU A 113 9.97 -1.53 6.53
CA LEU A 113 10.66 -1.94 5.31
C LEU A 113 11.58 -0.80 4.90
N GLU A 114 12.82 -1.13 4.56
CA GLU A 114 13.84 -0.17 4.16
C GLU A 114 14.54 -0.68 2.91
N ALA A 115 14.80 0.24 1.98
CA ALA A 115 15.55 -0.01 0.76
C ALA A 115 16.49 1.16 0.48
N ALA A 116 17.57 0.91 -0.26
CA ALA A 116 18.44 1.97 -0.74
C ALA A 116 17.66 2.87 -1.72
N ASN A 117 17.85 4.19 -1.60
CA ASN A 117 17.32 5.12 -2.59
C ASN A 117 18.25 5.15 -3.82
N LEU A 118 17.68 4.94 -5.01
CA LEU A 118 18.40 4.92 -6.28
C LEU A 118 18.20 6.19 -7.12
N GLY A 119 17.82 7.30 -6.48
CA GLY A 119 17.71 8.62 -7.13
C GLY A 119 16.33 9.26 -7.07
N LEU A 120 15.43 8.75 -6.22
CA LEU A 120 14.16 9.44 -5.96
C LEU A 120 14.39 10.71 -5.14
N PRO A 121 13.68 11.81 -5.44
CA PRO A 121 13.80 13.03 -4.66
C PRO A 121 13.28 12.81 -3.22
N PRO A 122 13.84 13.51 -2.22
CA PRO A 122 13.34 13.44 -0.86
C PRO A 122 11.85 13.82 -0.77
N LEU A 123 11.08 13.01 -0.04
CA LEU A 123 9.64 13.16 0.08
C LEU A 123 9.16 12.46 1.35
N VAL A 124 8.15 13.02 2.01
CA VAL A 124 7.41 12.36 3.07
C VAL A 124 5.95 12.28 2.67
N SER A 125 5.35 11.10 2.81
CA SER A 125 3.93 10.88 2.58
C SER A 125 3.35 9.98 3.66
N SER A 126 2.05 10.11 3.91
CA SER A 126 1.31 9.20 4.77
C SER A 126 -0.02 8.83 4.14
N ILE A 127 -0.43 7.58 4.35
CA ILE A 127 -1.69 7.03 3.87
C ILE A 127 -2.40 6.40 5.07
N SER A 128 -3.62 6.86 5.35
CA SER A 128 -4.49 6.31 6.39
C SER A 128 -5.84 5.97 5.78
N VAL A 129 -6.28 4.72 5.98
CA VAL A 129 -7.47 4.14 5.36
C VAL A 129 -8.17 3.17 6.29
#